data_AF-A0A935ZIX6-F1
#
_entry.id   AF-A0A935ZIX6-F1
#
_cell.length_a   1.000
_cell.length_b   1.000
_cell.length_c   1.000
_cell.angle_alpha   90.00
_cell.angle_beta   90.00
_cell.angle_gamma   90.00
#
_symmetry.space_group_name_H-M   'P 1'
#
loop_
_entity.id
_entity.type
_entity.pdbx_description
1 polymer ?
#
loop_
_entity_poly.entity_id
_entity_poly.type
_entity_poly.pdbx_seq_one_letter_code
_entity_poly.pdbx_strand_id
1 'polypeptide(L)'
;MSHVVMQAAECGSIADAERVEAELVALKSAYVRYEAEAEHPWSEDAVPPPLVAFGERHEVPWTRSRETRFLLKGMFDDEAHVLRVDRMVFFWGGGFDLGGPWLRTIFRKLGATACSDAPHLRVACDDPSVRADALAQFLVDEDYEDQFTLCDDAAAIDDASFAILLEHGDHRRYLLFDDSGVQDWAFVMLLPQLDGEDPSLANAH
;
A
#
# COMPACT_ATOMS: atom_id res chain seq x y z
N MET A 1 -1.72 8.31 -17.37
CA MET A 1 -2.42 7.09 -16.93
C MET A 1 -2.39 7.11 -15.40
N SER A 2 -3.42 6.61 -14.70
CA SER A 2 -3.34 6.48 -13.23
C SER A 2 -2.65 5.17 -12.91
N HIS A 3 -1.73 5.20 -11.95
CA HIS A 3 -1.07 4.02 -11.38
C HIS A 3 -1.61 3.76 -9.98
N VAL A 4 -1.24 2.63 -9.38
CA VAL A 4 -1.53 2.38 -7.97
C VAL A 4 -0.60 3.25 -7.14
N VAL A 5 -1.17 4.17 -6.37
CA VAL A 5 -0.43 4.87 -5.32
C VAL A 5 -0.69 4.18 -4.00
N MET A 6 0.36 3.88 -3.25
CA MET A 6 0.27 3.07 -2.04
C MET A 6 0.98 3.73 -0.86
N GLN A 7 0.51 3.43 0.34
CA GLN A 7 1.24 3.54 1.58
C GLN A 7 1.14 2.21 2.32
N ALA A 8 2.29 1.65 2.70
CA ALA A 8 2.40 0.45 3.51
C ALA A 8 2.98 0.79 4.88
N ALA A 9 2.50 0.11 5.91
CA ALA A 9 2.99 0.21 7.28
C ALA A 9 3.19 -1.18 7.86
N GLU A 10 4.41 -1.48 8.31
CA GLU A 10 4.68 -2.64 9.16
C GLU A 10 4.53 -2.23 10.61
N CYS A 11 3.69 -2.93 11.37
CA CYS A 11 3.48 -2.67 12.78
C CYS A 11 4.26 -3.63 13.69
N GLY A 12 4.57 -3.16 14.90
CA GLY A 12 5.24 -3.98 15.91
C GLY A 12 4.36 -5.10 16.47
N SER A 13 3.03 -5.01 16.28
CA SER A 13 2.05 -6.00 16.73
C SER A 13 0.81 -6.00 15.84
N ILE A 14 0.04 -7.11 15.87
CA ILE A 14 -1.26 -7.20 15.19
C ILE A 14 -2.23 -6.15 15.75
N ALA A 15 -2.23 -5.91 17.06
CA ALA A 15 -3.11 -4.92 17.68
C ALA A 15 -2.83 -3.48 17.23
N ASP A 16 -1.57 -3.14 16.94
CA ASP A 16 -1.23 -1.84 16.35
C ASP A 16 -1.63 -1.79 14.87
N ALA A 17 -1.50 -2.88 14.12
CA ALA A 17 -1.99 -2.98 12.75
C ALA A 17 -3.52 -2.81 12.67
N GLU A 18 -4.29 -3.45 13.56
CA GLU A 18 -5.74 -3.27 13.69
C GLU A 18 -6.10 -1.80 13.98
N ARG A 19 -5.29 -1.10 14.79
CA ARG A 19 -5.50 0.32 15.08
C ARG A 19 -5.26 1.20 13.85
N VAL A 20 -4.18 0.94 13.10
CA VAL A 20 -3.87 1.64 11.85
C VAL A 20 -4.98 1.41 10.81
N GLU A 21 -5.39 0.16 10.62
CA GLU A 21 -6.50 -0.22 9.75
C GLU A 21 -7.78 0.53 10.12
N ALA A 22 -8.18 0.52 11.39
CA ALA A 22 -9.38 1.20 11.86
C ALA A 22 -9.35 2.72 11.61
N GLU A 23 -8.20 3.37 11.83
CA GLU A 23 -8.00 4.80 11.55
C GLU A 23 -8.13 5.12 10.06
N LEU A 24 -7.58 4.28 9.18
CA LEU A 24 -7.68 4.43 7.73
C LEU A 24 -9.10 4.16 7.22
N VAL A 25 -9.79 3.15 7.74
CA VAL A 25 -11.19 2.87 7.42
C VAL A 25 -12.08 4.03 7.85
N ALA A 26 -11.82 4.61 9.03
CA ALA A 26 -12.52 5.81 9.50
C ALA A 26 -12.24 7.03 8.60
N LEU A 27 -10.99 7.20 8.16
CA LEU A 27 -10.60 8.26 7.21
C LEU A 27 -11.32 8.09 5.86
N LYS A 28 -11.30 6.89 5.27
CA LYS A 28 -12.04 6.58 4.03
C LYS A 28 -13.53 6.90 4.21
N SER A 29 -14.14 6.43 5.30
CA SER A 29 -15.56 6.66 5.58
C SER A 29 -15.90 8.15 5.71
N ALA A 30 -15.00 8.95 6.30
CA ALA A 30 -15.16 10.40 6.42
C ALA A 30 -15.05 11.11 5.06
N TYR A 31 -14.16 10.63 4.19
CA TYR A 31 -14.02 11.10 2.81
C TYR A 31 -15.27 10.82 1.98
N VAL A 32 -15.76 9.57 2.00
CA VAL A 32 -16.98 9.17 1.28
C VAL A 32 -18.18 10.01 1.71
N ARG A 33 -18.33 10.25 3.01
CA ARG A 33 -19.40 11.13 3.52
C ARG A 33 -19.24 12.57 3.03
N TYR A 34 -18.03 13.11 3.12
CA TYR A 34 -17.74 14.47 2.66
C TYR A 34 -18.05 14.64 1.17
N GLU A 35 -17.69 13.66 0.34
CA GLU A 35 -17.99 13.67 -1.10
C GLU A 35 -19.49 13.63 -1.41
N ALA A 36 -20.27 12.91 -0.61
CA ALA A 36 -21.71 12.83 -0.78
C ALA A 36 -22.45 14.12 -0.33
N GLU A 37 -21.91 14.84 0.65
CA GLU A 37 -22.60 15.96 1.30
C GLU A 37 -22.11 17.35 0.86
N ALA A 38 -20.86 17.47 0.41
CA ALA A 38 -20.28 18.75 0.04
C ALA A 38 -20.80 19.24 -1.33
N GLU A 39 -21.00 20.56 -1.44
CA GLU A 39 -21.39 21.19 -2.72
C GLU A 39 -20.26 21.10 -3.77
N HIS A 40 -19.01 21.23 -3.31
CA HIS A 40 -17.80 21.19 -4.15
C HIS A 40 -16.67 20.39 -3.47
N PRO A 41 -16.80 19.06 -3.32
CA PRO A 41 -15.86 18.24 -2.56
C PRO A 41 -14.43 18.29 -3.13
N TRP A 42 -14.32 18.52 -4.44
CA TRP A 42 -13.09 18.52 -5.22
C TRP A 42 -12.56 19.91 -5.57
N SER A 43 -13.00 20.95 -4.84
CA SER A 43 -12.48 22.30 -5.05
C SER A 43 -10.96 22.31 -4.99
N GLU A 44 -10.33 22.80 -6.05
CA GLU A 44 -8.88 22.86 -6.19
C GLU A 44 -8.20 23.79 -5.16
N ASP A 45 -8.96 24.55 -4.37
CA ASP A 45 -8.44 25.58 -3.46
C ASP A 45 -8.48 25.20 -1.97
N ALA A 46 -9.16 24.12 -1.59
CA ALA A 46 -9.22 23.65 -0.19
C ALA A 46 -8.73 22.20 0.01
N VAL A 47 -7.96 21.96 1.08
CA VAL A 47 -7.71 20.59 1.57
C VAL A 47 -9.00 20.03 2.16
N PRO A 48 -9.44 18.81 1.79
CA PRO A 48 -10.66 18.22 2.32
C PRO A 48 -10.68 18.20 3.86
N PRO A 49 -11.77 18.66 4.51
CA PRO A 49 -11.88 18.67 5.96
C PRO A 49 -11.59 17.33 6.65
N PRO A 50 -11.98 16.15 6.10
CA PRO A 50 -11.60 14.86 6.67
C PRO A 50 -10.08 14.69 6.87
N LEU A 51 -9.27 15.17 5.93
CA LEU A 51 -7.82 15.04 5.99
C LEU A 51 -7.20 15.99 7.02
N VAL A 52 -7.70 17.21 7.09
CA VAL A 52 -7.29 18.18 8.12
C VAL A 52 -7.60 17.64 9.51
N ALA A 53 -8.82 17.13 9.72
CA ALA A 53 -9.24 16.53 10.99
C ALA A 53 -8.43 15.28 11.34
N PHE A 54 -8.00 14.50 10.34
CA PHE A 54 -7.12 13.36 10.52
C PHE A 54 -5.74 13.77 11.03
N GLY A 55 -5.12 14.75 10.38
CA GLY A 55 -3.83 15.32 10.83
C GLY A 55 -3.92 15.89 12.25
N GLU A 56 -4.95 16.69 12.53
CA GLU A 56 -5.18 17.29 13.85
C GLU A 56 -5.35 16.23 14.95
N ARG A 57 -6.14 15.17 14.72
CA ARG A 57 -6.34 14.07 15.69
C ARG A 57 -5.06 13.36 16.08
N HIS A 58 -4.11 13.25 15.14
CA HIS A 58 -2.83 12.57 15.33
C HIS A 58 -1.67 13.53 15.61
N GLU A 59 -1.95 14.81 15.84
CA GLU A 59 -0.95 15.85 16.10
C GLU A 59 0.13 15.92 15.01
N VAL A 60 -0.25 15.68 13.76
CA VAL A 60 0.62 15.81 12.60
C VAL A 60 0.27 17.14 11.92
N PRO A 61 1.26 18.00 11.63
CA PRO A 61 1.00 19.30 11.02
C PRO A 61 0.72 19.17 9.53
N TRP A 62 -0.32 18.39 9.20
CA TRP A 62 -0.82 18.21 7.86
C TRP A 62 -1.23 19.58 7.34
N THR A 63 -0.47 20.08 6.37
CA THR A 63 -0.65 21.47 5.95
C THR A 63 -1.99 21.64 5.25
N ARG A 64 -2.52 22.86 5.25
CA ARG A 64 -3.69 23.22 4.42
C ARG A 64 -3.28 23.58 2.99
N SER A 65 -2.07 23.21 2.56
CA SER A 65 -1.59 23.42 1.20
C SER A 65 -2.29 22.46 0.24
N ARG A 66 -2.56 22.91 -0.99
CA ARG A 66 -3.10 22.06 -2.05
C ARG A 66 -2.23 20.84 -2.33
N GLU A 67 -0.92 20.98 -2.16
CA GLU A 67 0.08 19.93 -2.44
C GLU A 67 0.00 18.74 -1.48
N THR A 68 -0.65 18.88 -0.33
CA THR A 68 -0.77 17.80 0.67
C THR A 68 -2.11 17.07 0.60
N ARG A 69 -2.84 17.18 -0.50
CA ARG A 69 -4.11 16.47 -0.70
C ARG A 69 -3.85 15.09 -1.25
N PHE A 70 -4.75 14.17 -0.93
CA PHE A 70 -4.90 12.96 -1.72
C PHE A 70 -5.34 13.32 -3.13
N LEU A 71 -4.70 12.70 -4.13
CA LEU A 71 -4.95 12.89 -5.55
C LEU A 71 -5.31 11.53 -6.15
N LEU A 72 -6.61 11.21 -6.15
CA LEU A 72 -7.17 10.01 -6.78
C LEU A 72 -7.86 10.39 -8.10
N LYS A 73 -7.99 9.43 -9.02
CA LYS A 73 -8.60 9.65 -10.35
C LYS A 73 -10.14 9.57 -10.34
N GLY A 74 -10.73 9.15 -9.22
CA GLY A 74 -12.16 8.95 -9.04
C GLY A 74 -12.62 9.25 -7.62
N MET A 75 -13.81 8.74 -7.29
CA MET A 75 -14.43 8.90 -5.98
C MET A 75 -13.69 8.06 -4.93
N PHE A 76 -13.65 8.50 -3.67
CA PHE A 76 -12.93 7.76 -2.62
C PHE A 76 -13.49 6.37 -2.37
N ASP A 77 -14.80 6.19 -2.55
CA ASP A 77 -15.42 4.89 -2.28
C ASP A 77 -14.91 3.82 -3.24
N ASP A 78 -14.77 4.21 -4.51
CA ASP A 78 -14.37 3.36 -5.62
C ASP A 78 -12.84 3.17 -5.68
N GLU A 79 -12.08 4.23 -5.40
CA GLU A 79 -10.63 4.25 -5.67
C GLU A 79 -9.77 3.91 -4.44
N ALA A 80 -10.22 4.20 -3.22
CA ALA A 80 -9.39 4.03 -2.03
C ALA A 80 -9.67 2.70 -1.33
N HIS A 81 -8.62 1.94 -1.05
CA HIS A 81 -8.70 0.61 -0.44
C HIS A 81 -7.76 0.51 0.76
N VAL A 82 -8.22 -0.21 1.77
CA VAL A 82 -7.45 -0.55 2.98
C VAL A 82 -7.46 -2.06 3.11
N LEU A 83 -6.29 -2.66 3.34
CA LEU A 83 -6.15 -4.08 3.65
C LEU A 83 -5.10 -4.25 4.73
N ARG A 84 -5.42 -5.07 5.73
CA ARG A 84 -4.44 -5.57 6.68
C ARG A 84 -4.11 -7.03 6.35
N VAL A 85 -2.82 -7.35 6.42
CA VAL A 85 -2.28 -8.71 6.30
C VAL A 85 -1.36 -8.91 7.49
N ASP A 86 -1.79 -9.70 8.49
CA ASP A 86 -1.10 -9.83 9.77
C ASP A 86 -0.76 -8.46 10.42
N ARG A 87 0.54 -8.12 10.50
CA ARG A 87 1.08 -6.86 11.03
C ARG A 87 1.24 -5.75 9.98
N MET A 88 1.02 -6.07 8.71
CA MET A 88 1.10 -5.12 7.61
C MET A 88 -0.25 -4.46 7.38
N VAL A 89 -0.24 -3.14 7.15
CA VAL A 89 -1.40 -2.40 6.67
C VAL A 89 -1.05 -1.70 5.38
N PHE A 90 -1.89 -1.88 4.37
CA PHE A 90 -1.78 -1.28 3.05
C PHE A 90 -2.96 -0.33 2.83
N PHE A 91 -2.65 0.88 2.37
CA PHE A 91 -3.62 1.87 1.92
C PHE A 91 -3.25 2.27 0.51
N TRP A 92 -4.13 2.04 -0.46
CA TRP A 92 -3.82 2.35 -1.86
C TRP A 92 -5.03 2.88 -2.62
N GLY A 93 -4.78 3.42 -3.81
CA GLY A 93 -5.81 3.71 -4.78
C GLY A 93 -5.30 4.10 -6.15
N GLY A 94 -6.21 4.22 -7.11
CA GLY A 94 -5.88 4.69 -8.46
C GLY A 94 -5.67 6.21 -8.47
N GLY A 95 -4.43 6.67 -8.63
CA GLY A 95 -4.15 8.09 -8.43
C GLY A 95 -2.73 8.56 -8.72
N PHE A 96 -2.33 9.60 -7.98
CA PHE A 96 -1.06 10.31 -8.08
C PHE A 96 -0.42 10.59 -6.72
N ASP A 97 -1.21 10.76 -5.65
CA ASP A 97 -0.69 10.93 -4.28
C ASP A 97 -1.68 10.42 -3.24
N LEU A 98 -1.15 9.79 -2.19
CA LEU A 98 -1.93 9.26 -1.08
C LEU A 98 -1.30 9.62 0.29
N GLY A 99 -0.93 10.89 0.47
CA GLY A 99 -0.56 11.46 1.77
C GLY A 99 0.91 11.49 2.11
N GLY A 100 1.73 10.82 1.31
CA GLY A 100 3.18 10.86 1.36
C GLY A 100 3.76 10.82 2.79
N PRO A 101 4.75 11.67 3.10
CA PRO A 101 5.42 11.68 4.40
C PRO A 101 4.51 11.96 5.60
N TRP A 102 3.41 12.70 5.41
CA TRP A 102 2.49 13.05 6.49
C TRP A 102 1.73 11.83 6.97
N LEU A 103 1.20 11.02 6.05
CA LEU A 103 0.51 9.78 6.41
C LEU A 103 1.46 8.79 7.07
N ARG A 104 2.69 8.65 6.56
CA ARG A 104 3.71 7.80 7.19
C ARG A 104 4.09 8.27 8.59
N THR A 105 4.03 9.57 8.87
CA THR A 105 4.23 10.11 10.23
C THR A 105 3.11 9.67 11.17
N ILE A 106 1.86 9.67 10.70
CA ILE A 106 0.71 9.17 11.47
C ILE A 106 0.85 7.67 11.73
N PHE A 107 1.24 6.87 10.74
CA PHE A 107 1.47 5.44 10.92
C PHE A 107 2.48 5.14 12.03
N ARG A 108 3.62 5.86 12.07
CA ARG A 108 4.61 5.70 13.14
C ARG A 108 4.05 6.05 14.51
N LYS A 109 3.23 7.11 14.62
CA LYS A 109 2.53 7.45 15.87
C LYS A 109 1.54 6.38 16.32
N LEU A 110 0.97 5.63 15.38
CA LEU A 110 0.02 4.55 15.63
C LEU A 110 0.67 3.20 15.95
N GLY A 111 2.00 3.08 15.84
CA GLY A 111 2.75 1.88 16.18
C GLY A 111 3.48 1.21 15.01
N ALA A 112 3.49 1.83 13.83
CA ALA A 112 4.28 1.34 12.70
C ALA A 112 5.78 1.47 12.98
N THR A 113 6.51 0.37 12.82
CA THR A 113 7.97 0.29 12.94
C THR A 113 8.68 0.63 11.64
N ALA A 114 8.02 0.38 10.50
CA ALA A 114 8.49 0.76 9.17
C ALA A 114 7.32 1.20 8.28
N CYS A 115 7.60 2.06 7.29
CA CYS A 115 6.60 2.51 6.32
C CYS A 115 7.26 2.74 4.95
N SER A 116 6.52 2.49 3.88
CA SER A 116 6.96 2.73 2.49
C SER A 116 5.80 3.20 1.62
N ASP A 117 6.07 3.97 0.56
CA ASP A 117 5.16 4.21 -0.57
C ASP A 117 5.45 3.29 -1.77
N ALA A 118 6.56 2.57 -1.73
CA ALA A 118 6.99 1.55 -2.68
C ALA A 118 7.44 0.30 -1.89
N PRO A 119 6.51 -0.48 -1.29
CA PRO A 119 6.88 -1.61 -0.46
C PRO A 119 7.55 -2.73 -1.26
N HIS A 120 8.73 -3.12 -0.78
CA HIS A 120 9.31 -4.42 -1.07
C HIS A 120 9.01 -5.33 0.12
N LEU A 121 8.20 -6.35 -0.10
CA LEU A 121 7.80 -7.30 0.92
C LEU A 121 8.77 -8.45 1.00
N ARG A 122 8.93 -8.99 2.20
CA ARG A 122 9.68 -10.20 2.48
C ARG A 122 8.82 -11.16 3.25
N VAL A 123 8.79 -12.40 2.77
CA VAL A 123 7.98 -13.49 3.30
C VAL A 123 8.87 -14.72 3.47
N ALA A 124 8.95 -15.20 4.71
CA ALA A 124 9.63 -16.46 5.00
C ALA A 124 8.69 -17.63 4.64
N CYS A 125 9.19 -18.59 3.88
CA CYS A 125 8.43 -19.78 3.51
C CYS A 125 9.31 -21.04 3.52
N ASP A 126 8.73 -22.23 3.48
CA ASP A 126 9.49 -23.48 3.52
C ASP A 126 10.13 -23.82 2.16
N ASP A 127 9.44 -23.50 1.07
CA ASP A 127 9.91 -23.69 -0.30
C ASP A 127 9.61 -22.44 -1.14
N PRO A 128 10.58 -21.50 -1.24
CA PRO A 128 10.44 -20.29 -2.04
C PRO A 128 10.10 -20.55 -3.50
N SER A 129 10.56 -21.66 -4.10
CA SER A 129 10.25 -21.95 -5.50
C SER A 129 8.80 -22.35 -5.69
N VAL A 130 8.32 -23.31 -4.89
CA VAL A 130 6.92 -23.74 -4.94
C VAL A 130 5.98 -22.59 -4.61
N ARG A 131 6.33 -21.76 -3.62
CA ARG A 131 5.51 -20.61 -3.25
C ARG A 131 5.47 -19.55 -4.34
N ALA A 132 6.61 -19.25 -4.97
CA ALA A 132 6.67 -18.27 -6.05
C ALA A 132 5.86 -18.72 -7.27
N ASP A 133 6.01 -19.99 -7.65
CA ASP A 133 5.28 -20.57 -8.79
C ASP A 133 3.76 -20.57 -8.51
N ALA A 134 3.34 -20.79 -7.26
CA ALA A 134 1.93 -20.72 -6.88
C ALA A 134 1.34 -19.29 -6.95
N LEU A 135 2.08 -18.28 -6.47
CA LEU A 135 1.66 -16.87 -6.58
C LEU A 135 1.66 -16.40 -8.04
N ALA A 136 2.65 -16.81 -8.83
CA ALA A 136 2.71 -16.52 -10.26
C ALA A 136 1.54 -17.17 -11.01
N GLN A 137 1.21 -18.43 -10.72
CA GLN A 137 0.07 -19.11 -11.33
C GLN A 137 -1.25 -18.41 -10.98
N PHE A 138 -1.43 -18.00 -9.73
CA PHE A 138 -2.61 -17.21 -9.33
C PHE A 138 -2.73 -15.93 -10.16
N LEU A 139 -1.64 -15.20 -10.37
CA LEU A 139 -1.66 -13.99 -11.21
C LEU A 139 -2.00 -14.28 -12.67
N VAL A 140 -1.45 -15.36 -13.24
CA VAL A 140 -1.78 -15.80 -14.60
C VAL A 140 -3.26 -16.18 -14.71
N ASP A 141 -3.82 -16.86 -13.71
CA ASP A 141 -5.23 -17.25 -13.69
C ASP A 141 -6.17 -16.03 -13.59
N GLU A 142 -5.68 -14.91 -13.05
CA GLU A 142 -6.39 -13.63 -12.89
C GLU A 142 -6.05 -12.61 -14.01
N ASP A 143 -5.47 -13.05 -15.13
CA ASP A 143 -5.10 -12.23 -16.30
C ASP A 143 -4.08 -11.10 -16.01
N TYR A 144 -3.14 -11.36 -15.10
CA TYR A 144 -2.05 -10.44 -14.71
C TYR A 144 -0.66 -10.85 -15.21
N GLU A 145 -0.54 -11.79 -16.14
CA GLU A 145 0.75 -12.34 -16.60
C GLU A 145 1.74 -11.30 -17.15
N ASP A 146 1.24 -10.17 -17.64
CA ASP A 146 2.06 -9.08 -18.20
C ASP A 146 2.49 -8.02 -17.16
N GLN A 147 2.07 -8.15 -15.89
CA GLN A 147 2.31 -7.15 -14.83
C GLN A 147 3.34 -7.57 -13.79
N PHE A 148 3.95 -8.74 -13.95
CA PHE A 148 4.98 -9.20 -13.02
C PHE A 148 6.10 -9.97 -13.75
N THR A 149 7.26 -10.02 -13.10
CA THR A 149 8.36 -10.88 -13.51
C THR A 149 8.79 -11.73 -12.32
N LEU A 150 9.00 -13.03 -12.58
CA LEU A 150 9.55 -13.96 -11.61
C LEU A 150 11.05 -14.12 -11.88
N CYS A 151 11.90 -13.83 -10.89
CA CYS A 151 13.35 -13.94 -11.04
C CYS A 151 14.05 -14.41 -9.76
N ASP A 152 15.34 -14.71 -9.91
CA ASP A 152 16.22 -15.16 -8.82
C ASP A 152 17.34 -14.13 -8.54
N ASP A 153 17.42 -13.08 -9.36
CA ASP A 153 18.45 -12.04 -9.26
C ASP A 153 17.98 -10.90 -8.34
N ALA A 154 18.72 -10.69 -7.25
CA ALA A 154 18.45 -9.62 -6.31
C ALA A 154 18.67 -8.23 -6.91
N ALA A 155 19.53 -8.10 -7.93
CA ALA A 155 19.82 -6.81 -8.56
C ALA A 155 18.61 -6.24 -9.33
N ALA A 156 17.65 -7.09 -9.69
CA ALA A 156 16.44 -6.67 -10.40
C ALA A 156 15.41 -5.98 -9.49
N ILE A 157 15.58 -6.04 -8.16
CA ILE A 157 14.69 -5.38 -7.19
C ILE A 157 14.80 -3.86 -7.27
N ASP A 158 15.99 -3.33 -7.55
CA ASP A 158 16.27 -1.89 -7.54
C ASP A 158 15.47 -1.14 -8.61
N ASP A 159 15.06 -1.83 -9.67
CA ASP A 159 14.26 -1.30 -10.77
C ASP A 159 12.74 -1.53 -10.60
N ALA A 160 12.31 -2.24 -9.55
CA ALA A 160 10.91 -2.61 -9.33
C ALA A 160 10.19 -1.66 -8.36
N SER A 161 9.03 -1.13 -8.78
CA SER A 161 8.17 -0.27 -7.95
C SER A 161 7.64 -1.01 -6.72
N PHE A 162 7.23 -2.26 -6.92
CA PHE A 162 6.84 -3.17 -5.84
C PHE A 162 7.55 -4.51 -6.02
N ALA A 163 7.78 -5.22 -4.92
CA ALA A 163 8.41 -6.52 -4.96
C ALA A 163 7.93 -7.42 -3.82
N ILE A 164 7.95 -8.73 -4.05
CA ILE A 164 7.79 -9.75 -3.01
C ILE A 164 8.98 -10.70 -3.08
N LEU A 165 9.80 -10.70 -2.03
CA LEU A 165 10.87 -11.66 -1.79
C LEU A 165 10.32 -12.84 -0.97
N LEU A 166 10.46 -14.03 -1.52
CA LEU A 166 10.21 -15.30 -0.85
C LEU A 166 11.54 -15.92 -0.47
N GLU A 167 11.75 -16.24 0.81
CA GLU A 167 13.05 -16.75 1.28
C GLU A 167 12.98 -17.93 2.25
N HIS A 168 13.98 -18.82 2.12
CA HIS A 168 14.28 -19.91 3.05
C HIS A 168 15.79 -20.13 3.12
N GLY A 169 16.42 -19.70 4.21
CA GLY A 169 17.89 -19.73 4.31
C GLY A 169 18.54 -18.92 3.19
N ASP A 170 19.34 -19.58 2.35
CA ASP A 170 20.01 -18.96 1.20
C ASP A 170 19.18 -19.02 -0.10
N HIS A 171 18.06 -19.76 -0.11
CA HIS A 171 17.19 -19.86 -1.29
C HIS A 171 16.22 -18.69 -1.33
N ARG A 172 16.17 -18.00 -2.47
CA ARG A 172 15.36 -16.78 -2.67
C ARG A 172 14.70 -16.79 -4.04
N ARG A 173 13.46 -16.31 -4.09
CA ARG A 173 12.72 -16.03 -5.32
C ARG A 173 12.06 -14.66 -5.20
N TYR A 174 11.98 -13.94 -6.30
CA TYR A 174 11.43 -12.59 -6.33
C TYR A 174 10.29 -12.52 -7.34
N LEU A 175 9.15 -11.98 -6.90
CA LEU A 175 8.13 -11.45 -7.80
C LEU A 175 8.33 -9.93 -7.86
N LEU A 176 8.64 -9.43 -9.04
CA LEU A 176 8.86 -8.01 -9.31
C LEU A 176 7.67 -7.45 -10.08
N PHE A 177 7.20 -6.27 -9.70
CA PHE A 177 6.07 -5.61 -10.32
C PHE A 177 6.56 -4.31 -10.96
N ASP A 178 6.38 -4.24 -12.27
CA ASP A 178 6.94 -3.23 -13.16
C ASP A 178 6.06 -1.97 -13.25
N ASP A 179 6.70 -0.82 -13.47
CA ASP A 179 6.09 0.50 -13.60
C ASP A 179 5.69 0.88 -15.03
N SER A 180 5.83 -0.04 -16.01
CA SER A 180 5.80 0.21 -17.47
C SER A 180 4.53 0.86 -18.07
N GLY A 181 3.66 1.37 -17.22
CA GLY A 181 2.52 2.20 -17.55
C GLY A 181 1.21 1.44 -17.45
N VAL A 182 1.25 0.15 -17.12
CA VAL A 182 0.08 -0.65 -16.73
C VAL A 182 -0.07 -0.55 -15.21
N GLN A 183 -1.33 -0.55 -14.77
CA GLN A 183 -1.71 -0.35 -13.38
C GLN A 183 -1.15 -1.51 -12.52
N ASP A 184 -0.43 -1.25 -11.43
CA ASP A 184 0.18 -2.26 -10.54
C ASP A 184 -0.85 -3.09 -9.72
N TRP A 185 -1.93 -3.52 -10.37
CA TRP A 185 -3.00 -4.27 -9.75
C TRP A 185 -2.55 -5.67 -9.34
N ALA A 186 -1.63 -6.28 -10.09
CA ALA A 186 -1.06 -7.59 -9.76
C ALA A 186 -0.48 -7.64 -8.33
N PHE A 187 0.25 -6.60 -7.91
CA PHE A 187 0.80 -6.55 -6.55
C PHE A 187 -0.31 -6.53 -5.49
N VAL A 188 -1.30 -5.63 -5.63
CA VAL A 188 -2.39 -5.53 -4.65
C VAL A 188 -3.30 -6.76 -4.64
N MET A 189 -3.44 -7.44 -5.78
CA MET A 189 -4.19 -8.70 -5.87
C MET A 189 -3.51 -9.86 -5.15
N LEU A 190 -2.19 -9.83 -5.00
CA LEU A 190 -1.45 -10.83 -4.24
C LEU A 190 -1.47 -10.60 -2.72
N LEU A 191 -1.67 -9.36 -2.25
CA LEU A 191 -1.61 -9.07 -0.81
C LEU A 191 -2.49 -10.00 0.04
N PRO A 192 -3.77 -10.30 -0.33
CA PRO A 192 -4.59 -11.22 0.43
C PRO A 192 -4.05 -12.66 0.45
N GLN A 193 -3.28 -13.06 -0.56
CA GLN A 193 -2.69 -14.40 -0.64
C GLN A 193 -1.57 -14.61 0.39
N LEU A 194 -1.05 -13.54 1.00
CA LEU A 194 0.02 -13.57 1.99
C LEU A 194 -0.48 -13.64 3.44
N ASP A 195 -1.80 -13.74 3.66
CA ASP A 195 -2.39 -13.82 5.01
C ASP A 195 -1.90 -15.05 5.77
N GLY A 196 -1.41 -14.82 6.99
CA GLY A 196 -0.81 -15.86 7.84
C GLY A 196 0.65 -16.18 7.51
N GLU A 197 1.27 -15.49 6.55
CA GLU A 197 2.68 -15.64 6.19
C GLU A 197 3.60 -14.58 6.83
N ASP A 198 3.06 -13.70 7.68
CA ASP A 198 3.73 -12.59 8.39
C ASP A 198 4.65 -11.78 7.44
N PRO A 199 4.12 -11.20 6.35
CA PRO A 199 4.91 -10.35 5.48
C PRO A 199 5.52 -9.18 6.26
N SER A 200 6.75 -8.80 5.90
CA SER A 200 7.47 -7.66 6.49
C SER A 200 8.04 -6.76 5.40
N LEU A 201 8.35 -5.50 5.73
CA LEU A 201 9.07 -4.65 4.80
C LEU A 201 10.54 -5.10 4.77
N ALA A 202 11.05 -5.38 3.57
CA ALA A 202 12.48 -5.45 3.35
C ALA A 202 13.04 -4.05 3.61
N ASN A 203 13.98 -3.91 4.55
CA ASN A 203 14.65 -2.62 4.74
C ASN A 203 15.35 -2.28 3.42
N ALA A 204 14.94 -1.19 2.77
CA ALA A 204 15.69 -0.62 1.65
C ALA A 204 17.12 -0.36 2.15
N HIS A 205 18.07 -1.11 1.60
CA HIS A 205 19.49 -1.01 1.94
C HIS A 205 20.11 0.26 1.34
#